data_AF-A0A428S9R6-F1
#
_entry.id   AF-A0A428S9R6-F1
#
_cell.length_a   1.000
_cell.length_b   1.000
_cell.length_c   1.000
_cell.angle_alpha   90.00
_cell.angle_beta   90.00
_cell.angle_gamma   90.00
#
_symmetry.space_group_name_H-M   'P 1'
#
loop_
_entity.id
_entity.type
_entity.pdbx_description
1 polymer ?
#
loop_
_entity_poly.entity_id
_entity_poly.type
_entity_poly.pdbx_seq_one_letter_code
_entity_poly.pdbx_strand_id
1 'polypeptide(L)'
;MFSIAQDDPMVMHLLIAVSGREIEFRRHTITGQSDQIGPEIPLRHYCKGLRLVSEALEKQEEGLGDLEALCTALYLMLLYEQKFGDAHGLGISNHLTGAAWVIKRYCKEIVSSISGPPRMGLPPQAPALARRCQGPRNYSLFIVRLLTWIAHQDAAASTFKVGGQFNRALCQAMGEQNSSTWENFERLNHFSLPLYQCG
;
A
#
# COMPACT_ATOMS: atom_id res chain seq x y z
N MET A 1 -9.09 -2.89 2.96
CA MET A 1 -8.58 -3.68 1.80
C MET A 1 -9.71 -4.35 1.03
N PHE A 2 -10.44 -5.34 1.56
CA PHE A 2 -11.52 -6.02 0.83
C PHE A 2 -12.64 -5.08 0.35
N SER A 3 -13.06 -4.14 1.18
CA SER A 3 -14.03 -3.10 0.77
C SER A 3 -13.53 -2.24 -0.39
N ILE A 4 -12.22 -1.92 -0.42
CA ILE A 4 -11.62 -1.15 -1.51
C ILE A 4 -11.61 -2.01 -2.78
N ALA A 5 -11.27 -3.30 -2.67
CA ALA A 5 -11.31 -4.22 -3.80
C ALA A 5 -12.71 -4.37 -4.42
N GLN A 6 -13.78 -4.27 -3.63
CA GLN A 6 -15.15 -4.33 -4.15
C GLN A 6 -15.47 -3.14 -5.07
N ASP A 7 -14.92 -1.98 -4.74
CA ASP A 7 -15.21 -0.71 -5.42
C ASP A 7 -14.17 -0.34 -6.48
N ASP A 8 -12.96 -0.91 -6.41
CA ASP A 8 -11.82 -0.56 -7.25
C ASP A 8 -11.26 -1.78 -8.02
N PRO A 9 -11.30 -1.77 -9.37
CA PRO A 9 -10.86 -2.90 -10.18
C PRO A 9 -9.34 -3.15 -10.12
N MET A 10 -8.52 -2.12 -9.92
CA MET A 10 -7.06 -2.26 -9.78
C MET A 10 -6.74 -3.09 -8.54
N VAL A 11 -7.36 -2.75 -7.41
CA VAL A 11 -7.19 -3.48 -6.16
C VAL A 11 -7.77 -4.88 -6.25
N MET A 12 -8.94 -5.07 -6.89
CA MET A 12 -9.52 -6.39 -7.11
C MET A 12 -8.59 -7.32 -7.90
N HIS A 13 -8.03 -6.85 -9.02
CA HIS A 13 -7.12 -7.64 -9.83
C HIS A 13 -5.88 -8.08 -9.02
N LEU A 14 -5.27 -7.20 -8.26
CA LEU A 14 -4.10 -7.52 -7.44
C LEU A 14 -4.45 -8.47 -6.27
N LEU A 15 -5.63 -8.30 -5.66
CA LEU A 15 -6.11 -9.20 -4.61
C LEU A 15 -6.31 -10.63 -5.13
N ILE A 16 -6.92 -10.77 -6.32
CA ILE A 16 -7.10 -12.06 -7.00
C ILE A 16 -5.73 -12.66 -7.34
N ALA A 17 -4.78 -11.86 -7.82
CA ALA A 17 -3.44 -12.33 -8.15
C ALA A 17 -2.72 -12.93 -6.93
N VAL A 18 -2.66 -12.20 -5.82
CA VAL A 18 -2.03 -12.67 -4.58
C VAL A 18 -2.72 -13.92 -4.05
N SER A 19 -4.05 -13.89 -3.97
CA SER A 19 -4.83 -14.99 -3.38
C SER A 19 -4.78 -16.24 -4.25
N GLY A 20 -4.92 -16.09 -5.58
CA GLY A 20 -4.85 -17.19 -6.52
C GLY A 20 -3.50 -17.88 -6.50
N ARG A 21 -2.41 -17.10 -6.44
CA ARG A 21 -1.06 -17.65 -6.37
C ARG A 21 -0.78 -18.37 -5.05
N GLU A 22 -1.29 -17.85 -3.94
CA GLU A 22 -1.22 -18.52 -2.63
C GLU A 22 -2.00 -19.84 -2.61
N ILE A 23 -3.20 -19.88 -3.18
CA ILE A 23 -4.02 -21.10 -3.30
C ILE A 23 -3.28 -22.14 -4.14
N GLU A 24 -2.74 -21.72 -5.29
CA GLU A 24 -1.96 -22.58 -6.18
C GLU A 24 -0.74 -23.16 -5.45
N PHE A 25 0.04 -22.31 -4.78
CA PHE A 25 1.20 -22.72 -3.99
C PHE A 25 0.85 -23.77 -2.94
N ARG A 26 -0.21 -23.55 -2.15
CA ARG A 26 -0.66 -24.50 -1.12
C ARG A 26 -1.12 -25.82 -1.71
N ARG A 27 -1.82 -25.77 -2.85
CA ARG A 27 -2.28 -26.98 -3.53
C ARG A 27 -1.13 -27.81 -4.04
N HIS A 28 -0.09 -27.19 -4.61
CA HIS A 28 1.14 -27.88 -5.01
C HIS A 28 1.80 -28.58 -3.82
N THR A 29 1.88 -27.91 -2.66
CA THR A 29 2.46 -28.50 -1.44
C THR A 29 1.66 -29.70 -0.93
N ILE A 30 0.33 -29.65 -0.99
CA ILE A 30 -0.55 -30.70 -0.42
C ILE A 30 -0.68 -31.90 -1.37
N THR A 31 -0.82 -31.65 -2.67
CA THR A 31 -1.18 -32.69 -3.65
C THR A 31 0.00 -33.21 -4.45
N GLY A 32 1.14 -32.48 -4.45
CA GLY A 32 2.29 -32.78 -5.31
C GLY A 32 1.99 -32.65 -6.81
N GLN A 33 0.78 -32.24 -7.19
CA GLN A 33 0.37 -32.08 -8.57
C GLN A 33 0.66 -30.65 -9.02
N SER A 34 1.66 -30.53 -9.91
CA SER A 34 1.78 -29.34 -10.75
C SER A 34 0.64 -29.34 -11.74
N ASP A 35 -0.40 -28.53 -11.52
CA ASP A 35 -1.37 -28.26 -12.58
C ASP A 35 -0.62 -27.84 -13.86
N GLN A 36 -0.93 -28.51 -14.96
CA GLN A 36 -0.40 -28.17 -16.28
C GLN A 36 -0.94 -26.83 -16.79
N ILE A 37 -1.97 -26.29 -16.13
CA ILE A 37 -2.43 -24.92 -16.27
C ILE A 37 -1.59 -24.10 -15.27
N GLY A 38 -0.47 -23.56 -15.73
CA GLY A 38 0.50 -22.87 -14.88
C GLY A 38 -0.03 -21.59 -14.21
N PRO A 39 0.87 -20.67 -13.78
CA PRO A 39 0.55 -19.38 -13.12
C PRO A 39 -0.41 -18.44 -13.87
N GLU A 40 -0.91 -18.84 -15.03
CA GLU A 40 -1.40 -17.97 -16.08
C GLU A 40 -2.56 -17.07 -15.61
N ILE A 41 -3.47 -17.61 -14.81
CA ILE A 41 -4.62 -16.83 -14.32
C ILE A 41 -4.19 -15.81 -13.24
N PRO A 42 -3.54 -16.20 -12.12
CA PRO A 42 -3.04 -15.22 -11.15
C PRO A 42 -2.11 -14.17 -11.75
N LEU A 43 -1.19 -14.59 -12.65
CA LEU A 43 -0.26 -13.68 -13.32
C LEU A 43 -0.98 -12.72 -14.26
N ARG A 44 -2.00 -13.16 -14.99
CA ARG A 44 -2.80 -12.28 -15.85
C ARG A 44 -3.53 -11.22 -15.04
N HIS A 45 -4.07 -11.59 -13.87
CA HIS A 45 -4.66 -10.63 -12.94
C HIS A 45 -3.61 -9.66 -12.39
N TYR A 46 -2.40 -10.14 -12.09
CA TYR A 46 -1.29 -9.30 -11.65
C TYR A 46 -0.91 -8.25 -12.70
N CYS A 47 -0.67 -8.67 -13.95
CA CYS A 47 -0.33 -7.78 -15.05
C CYS A 47 -1.45 -6.78 -15.34
N LYS A 48 -2.71 -7.20 -15.24
CA LYS A 48 -3.86 -6.30 -15.43
C LYS A 48 -3.93 -5.25 -14.32
N GLY A 49 -3.70 -5.64 -13.06
CA GLY A 49 -3.60 -4.72 -11.93
C GLY A 49 -2.47 -3.72 -12.10
N LEU A 50 -1.26 -4.19 -12.45
CA LEU A 50 -0.09 -3.35 -12.72
C LEU A 50 -0.37 -2.31 -13.82
N ARG A 51 -1.03 -2.73 -14.90
CA ARG A 51 -1.42 -1.81 -15.98
C ARG A 51 -2.38 -0.73 -15.48
N LEU A 52 -3.38 -1.09 -14.67
CA LEU A 52 -4.30 -0.11 -14.09
C LEU A 52 -3.60 0.85 -13.12
N VAL A 53 -2.58 0.40 -12.37
CA VAL A 53 -1.72 1.28 -11.57
C VAL A 53 -1.01 2.28 -12.48
N SER A 54 -0.38 1.83 -13.58
CA SER A 54 0.30 2.72 -14.52
C SER A 54 -0.67 3.76 -15.10
N GLU A 55 -1.83 3.33 -15.57
CA GLU A 55 -2.86 4.21 -16.12
C GLU A 55 -3.37 5.22 -15.08
N ALA A 56 -3.51 4.82 -13.81
CA ALA A 56 -3.89 5.73 -12.71
C ALA A 56 -2.78 6.75 -12.38
N LEU A 57 -1.51 6.38 -12.48
CA LEU A 57 -0.38 7.29 -12.28
C LEU A 57 -0.21 8.29 -13.43
N GLU A 58 -0.57 7.90 -14.65
CA GLU A 58 -0.52 8.75 -15.85
C GLU A 58 -1.66 9.78 -15.88
N LYS A 59 -2.85 9.39 -15.40
CA LYS A 59 -3.96 10.33 -15.26
C LYS A 59 -3.59 11.42 -14.26
N GLN A 60 -3.77 12.68 -14.65
CA GLN A 60 -3.52 13.85 -13.79
C GLN A 60 -4.67 14.22 -12.87
N GLU A 61 -5.72 13.38 -12.78
CA GLU A 61 -6.82 13.63 -11.85
C GLU A 61 -6.32 13.48 -10.40
N GLU A 62 -6.62 14.49 -9.59
CA GLU A 62 -6.23 14.57 -8.19
C GLU A 62 -7.43 14.17 -7.31
N GLY A 63 -7.28 13.12 -6.51
CA GLY A 63 -8.33 12.64 -5.64
C GLY A 63 -7.84 11.70 -4.54
N LEU A 64 -8.30 11.95 -3.31
CA LEU A 64 -8.02 11.11 -2.13
C LEU A 64 -8.47 9.64 -2.27
N GLY A 65 -9.47 9.35 -3.14
CA GLY A 65 -9.90 7.98 -3.43
C GLY A 65 -8.85 7.19 -4.20
N ASP A 66 -8.11 7.87 -5.08
CA ASP A 66 -7.05 7.27 -5.87
C ASP A 66 -5.86 6.90 -4.99
N LEU A 67 -5.56 7.70 -3.95
CA LEU A 67 -4.46 7.38 -3.03
C LEU A 67 -4.76 6.13 -2.19
N GLU A 68 -5.99 5.94 -1.70
CA GLU A 68 -6.31 4.73 -0.93
C GLU A 68 -6.18 3.46 -1.77
N ALA A 69 -6.64 3.51 -3.02
CA ALA A 69 -6.51 2.42 -3.97
C ALA A 69 -5.05 2.18 -4.36
N LEU A 70 -4.28 3.24 -4.68
CA LEU A 70 -2.87 3.15 -5.06
C LEU A 70 -2.01 2.59 -3.93
N CYS A 71 -2.16 3.05 -2.69
CA CYS A 71 -1.43 2.50 -1.55
C CYS A 71 -1.80 1.03 -1.31
N THR A 72 -3.07 0.67 -1.46
CA THR A 72 -3.51 -0.73 -1.34
C THR A 72 -2.93 -1.61 -2.44
N ALA A 73 -2.91 -1.11 -3.68
CA ALA A 73 -2.31 -1.79 -4.83
C ALA A 73 -0.81 -2.01 -4.63
N LEU A 74 -0.06 -0.98 -4.23
CA LEU A 74 1.37 -1.07 -3.93
C LEU A 74 1.67 -2.07 -2.82
N TYR A 75 0.86 -2.09 -1.75
CA TYR A 75 0.98 -3.11 -0.71
C TYR A 75 0.82 -4.52 -1.27
N LEU A 76 -0.22 -4.76 -2.07
CA LEU A 76 -0.49 -6.09 -2.65
C LEU A 76 0.61 -6.51 -3.63
N MET A 77 1.14 -5.57 -4.42
CA MET A 77 2.25 -5.83 -5.34
C MET A 77 3.54 -6.19 -4.62
N LEU A 78 3.89 -5.45 -3.57
CA LEU A 78 5.05 -5.79 -2.73
C LEU A 78 4.87 -7.15 -2.05
N LEU A 79 3.68 -7.44 -1.53
CA LEU A 79 3.37 -8.75 -0.94
C LEU A 79 3.48 -9.88 -1.97
N TYR A 80 3.05 -9.65 -3.21
CA TYR A 80 3.20 -10.60 -4.31
C TYR A 80 4.67 -10.88 -4.61
N GLU A 81 5.47 -9.84 -4.83
CA GLU A 81 6.89 -9.99 -5.17
C GLU A 81 7.71 -10.61 -4.02
N GLN A 82 7.38 -10.30 -2.77
CA GLN A 82 8.03 -10.92 -1.61
C GLN A 82 7.85 -12.43 -1.56
N LYS A 83 6.70 -12.94 -2.01
CA LYS A 83 6.38 -14.37 -1.96
C LYS A 83 6.74 -15.12 -3.24
N PHE A 84 6.56 -14.47 -4.39
CA PHE A 84 6.55 -15.13 -5.70
C PHE A 84 7.45 -14.45 -6.73
N GLY A 85 8.12 -13.35 -6.34
CA GLY A 85 8.99 -12.58 -7.21
C GLY A 85 10.34 -13.25 -7.45
N ASP A 86 11.22 -12.52 -8.13
CA ASP A 86 12.53 -13.00 -8.50
C ASP A 86 13.57 -12.87 -7.36
N ALA A 87 14.59 -13.73 -7.38
CA ALA A 87 15.64 -13.75 -6.36
C ALA A 87 16.53 -12.49 -6.35
N HIS A 88 16.51 -11.67 -7.40
CA HIS A 88 17.27 -10.42 -7.48
C HIS A 88 16.47 -9.22 -6.95
N GLY A 89 15.19 -9.42 -6.62
CA GLY A 89 14.31 -8.38 -6.08
C GLY A 89 13.98 -7.27 -7.06
N LEU A 90 14.06 -7.51 -8.37
CA LEU A 90 13.78 -6.49 -9.39
C LEU A 90 12.33 -6.01 -9.30
N GLY A 91 11.38 -6.92 -9.10
CA GLY A 91 9.97 -6.57 -8.89
C GLY A 91 9.78 -5.65 -7.69
N ILE A 92 10.37 -6.02 -6.55
CA ILE A 92 10.35 -5.19 -5.32
C ILE A 92 10.94 -3.81 -5.59
N SER A 93 12.11 -3.73 -6.23
CA SER A 93 12.78 -2.45 -6.52
C SER A 93 11.91 -1.51 -7.36
N ASN A 94 11.29 -2.06 -8.40
CA ASN A 94 10.43 -1.30 -9.31
C ASN A 94 9.20 -0.77 -8.58
N HIS A 95 8.57 -1.58 -7.73
CA HIS A 95 7.38 -1.15 -6.98
C HIS A 95 7.71 -0.14 -5.89
N LEU A 96 8.86 -0.28 -5.21
CA LEU A 96 9.34 0.72 -4.26
C LEU A 96 9.67 2.05 -4.95
N THR A 97 10.20 1.99 -6.17
CA THR A 97 10.40 3.17 -7.02
C THR A 97 9.06 3.82 -7.36
N GLY A 98 8.08 3.04 -7.81
CA GLY A 98 6.71 3.52 -8.07
C GLY A 98 6.03 4.11 -6.83
N ALA A 99 6.23 3.48 -5.67
CA ALA A 99 5.72 4.00 -4.39
C ALA A 99 6.35 5.35 -4.04
N ALA A 100 7.64 5.55 -4.31
CA ALA A 100 8.30 6.84 -4.11
C ALA A 100 7.67 7.94 -4.98
N TRP A 101 7.26 7.62 -6.22
CA TRP A 101 6.51 8.54 -7.08
C TRP A 101 5.14 8.90 -6.51
N VAL A 102 4.39 7.90 -5.99
CA VAL A 102 3.11 8.13 -5.33
C VAL A 102 3.27 9.09 -4.15
N ILE A 103 4.27 8.87 -3.28
CA ILE A 103 4.51 9.77 -2.14
C ILE A 103 4.83 11.19 -2.61
N LYS A 104 5.66 11.36 -3.64
CA LYS A 104 5.98 12.69 -4.17
C LYS A 104 4.73 13.40 -4.69
N ARG A 105 3.85 12.67 -5.38
CA ARG A 105 2.59 13.22 -5.93
C ARG A 105 1.62 13.63 -4.83
N TYR A 106 1.40 12.77 -3.84
CA TYR A 106 0.39 12.99 -2.79
C TYR A 106 0.97 13.55 -1.48
N CYS A 107 2.23 14.00 -1.49
CA CYS A 107 2.97 14.47 -0.32
C CYS A 107 2.20 15.50 0.51
N LYS A 108 1.67 16.55 -0.14
CA LYS A 108 0.97 17.64 0.56
C LYS A 108 -0.25 17.13 1.30
N GLU A 109 -1.02 16.27 0.65
CA GLU A 109 -2.19 15.67 1.25
C GLU A 109 -1.76 14.76 2.43
N ILE A 110 -0.77 13.88 2.24
CA ILE A 110 -0.19 12.98 3.26
C ILE A 110 0.28 13.76 4.48
N VAL A 111 1.06 14.82 4.31
CA VAL A 111 1.55 15.64 5.43
C VAL A 111 0.40 16.38 6.12
N SER A 112 -0.51 16.99 5.35
CA SER A 112 -1.64 17.75 5.92
C SER A 112 -2.53 16.91 6.85
N SER A 113 -2.66 15.62 6.55
CA SER A 113 -3.44 14.68 7.35
C SER A 113 -2.74 14.20 8.63
N ILE A 114 -1.40 14.09 8.60
CA ILE A 114 -0.58 13.57 9.71
C ILE A 114 -0.33 14.69 10.72
N SER A 115 -0.24 15.94 10.24
CA SER A 115 -0.03 17.12 11.08
C SER A 115 -1.33 17.71 11.66
N GLY A 116 -2.50 17.24 11.23
CA GLY A 116 -3.78 17.64 11.81
C GLY A 116 -3.94 17.18 13.27
N PRO A 117 -4.65 17.94 14.13
CA PRO A 117 -4.88 17.53 15.51
C PRO A 117 -5.62 16.18 15.54
N PRO A 118 -5.19 15.20 16.35
CA PRO A 118 -5.92 13.94 16.51
C PRO A 118 -7.30 14.27 17.09
N ARG A 119 -8.36 14.10 16.29
CA ARG A 119 -9.73 14.28 16.80
C ARG A 119 -10.06 13.14 17.75
N MET A 120 -10.07 13.46 19.03
CA MET A 120 -10.69 12.68 20.10
C MET A 120 -12.12 12.32 19.65
N GLY A 121 -12.42 11.02 19.61
CA GLY A 121 -13.56 10.46 18.90
C GLY A 121 -14.91 11.03 19.34
N LEU A 122 -15.82 11.19 18.36
CA LEU A 122 -17.26 11.21 18.63
C LEU A 122 -17.69 9.87 19.25
N PRO A 123 -18.74 9.85 20.08
CA PRO A 123 -19.10 8.72 20.94
C PRO A 123 -19.38 7.43 20.16
N PRO A 124 -19.27 6.24 20.81
CA PRO A 124 -19.14 4.93 20.16
C PRO A 124 -20.38 4.41 19.41
N GLN A 125 -21.38 5.23 19.16
CA GLN A 125 -22.73 4.79 18.76
C GLN A 125 -23.06 5.04 17.27
N ALA A 126 -22.15 5.61 16.48
CA ALA A 126 -22.41 5.88 15.07
C ALA A 126 -22.00 4.68 14.18
N PRO A 127 -22.90 4.16 13.31
CA PRO A 127 -22.57 3.08 12.38
C PRO A 127 -21.40 3.49 11.48
N ALA A 128 -20.54 2.52 11.13
CA ALA A 128 -19.28 2.76 10.42
C ALA A 128 -19.41 3.58 9.12
N LEU A 129 -20.57 3.51 8.47
CA LEU A 129 -20.91 4.29 7.27
C LEU A 129 -21.15 5.79 7.55
N ALA A 130 -21.66 6.17 8.72
CA ALA A 130 -21.91 7.58 9.07
C ALA A 130 -20.60 8.36 9.31
N ARG A 131 -19.51 7.67 9.63
CA ARG A 131 -18.17 8.27 9.81
C ARG A 131 -17.51 8.67 8.48
N ARG A 132 -17.98 8.15 7.33
CA ARG A 132 -17.42 8.43 6.00
C ARG A 132 -17.88 9.76 5.39
N CYS A 133 -18.94 10.39 5.92
CA CYS A 133 -19.62 11.49 5.22
C CYS A 133 -19.44 12.90 5.81
N GLN A 134 -18.82 13.10 6.97
CA GLN A 134 -18.77 14.44 7.59
C GLN A 134 -17.43 14.76 8.26
N GLY A 135 -16.58 15.50 7.55
CA GLY A 135 -15.37 16.14 8.09
C GLY A 135 -14.28 16.35 7.04
N PRO A 136 -13.32 17.28 7.25
CA PRO A 136 -12.13 17.37 6.41
C PRO A 136 -11.43 16.00 6.42
N ARG A 137 -11.07 15.50 5.23
CA ARG A 137 -10.58 14.14 5.00
C ARG A 137 -9.19 13.91 5.61
N ASN A 138 -9.13 13.56 6.89
CA ASN A 138 -7.96 12.88 7.46
C ASN A 138 -7.84 11.51 6.76
N TYR A 139 -6.64 11.05 6.35
CA TYR A 139 -6.54 9.67 5.85
C TYR A 139 -7.00 8.70 6.90
N SER A 140 -7.59 7.61 6.42
CA SER A 140 -7.85 6.47 7.28
C SER A 140 -6.54 5.98 7.90
N LEU A 141 -6.57 5.60 9.18
CA LEU A 141 -5.46 4.92 9.87
C LEU A 141 -4.88 3.75 9.06
N PHE A 142 -5.72 3.18 8.19
CA PHE A 142 -5.34 2.17 7.22
C PHE A 142 -4.23 2.62 6.26
N ILE A 143 -4.33 3.82 5.66
CA ILE A 143 -3.29 4.32 4.74
C ILE A 143 -1.99 4.60 5.47
N VAL A 144 -2.05 5.24 6.64
CA VAL A 144 -0.85 5.49 7.44
C VAL A 144 -0.13 4.18 7.75
N ARG A 145 -0.87 3.12 8.11
CA ARG A 145 -0.31 1.78 8.33
C ARG A 145 0.30 1.18 7.07
N LEU A 146 -0.34 1.31 5.91
CA LEU A 146 0.23 0.84 4.65
C LEU A 146 1.53 1.58 4.31
N LEU A 147 1.55 2.91 4.47
CA LEU A 147 2.74 3.73 4.24
C LEU A 147 3.88 3.36 5.19
N THR A 148 3.60 3.17 6.48
CA THR A 148 4.59 2.70 7.46
C THR A 148 5.10 1.30 7.11
N TRP A 149 4.23 0.40 6.66
CA TRP A 149 4.65 -0.93 6.22
C TRP A 149 5.55 -0.86 4.98
N ILE A 150 5.19 -0.06 3.97
CA ILE A 150 6.00 0.15 2.77
C ILE A 150 7.36 0.76 3.13
N ALA A 151 7.39 1.74 4.05
CA ALA A 151 8.61 2.33 4.57
C ALA A 151 9.55 1.27 5.18
N HIS A 152 8.98 0.33 5.93
CA HIS A 152 9.75 -0.77 6.52
C HIS A 152 10.29 -1.71 5.45
N GLN A 153 9.49 -2.06 4.43
CA GLN A 153 9.97 -2.89 3.32
C GLN A 153 11.07 -2.21 2.51
N ASP A 154 10.94 -0.91 2.26
CA ASP A 154 11.96 -0.12 1.57
C ASP A 154 13.27 -0.05 2.35
N ALA A 155 13.19 0.10 3.67
CA ALA A 155 14.35 0.09 4.56
C ALA A 155 15.05 -1.28 4.52
N ALA A 156 14.29 -2.37 4.63
CA ALA A 156 14.82 -3.74 4.51
C ALA A 156 15.45 -3.99 3.12
N ALA A 157 14.81 -3.58 2.03
CA ALA A 157 15.37 -3.72 0.68
C ALA A 157 16.64 -2.87 0.49
N SER A 158 16.74 -1.73 1.19
CA SER A 158 17.91 -0.85 1.11
C SER A 158 19.19 -1.50 1.65
N THR A 159 19.10 -2.41 2.63
CA THR A 159 20.29 -3.13 3.15
C THR A 159 20.93 -4.03 2.09
N PHE A 160 20.17 -4.38 1.04
CA PHE A 160 20.62 -5.15 -0.12
C PHE A 160 20.84 -4.29 -1.38
N LYS A 161 20.79 -2.95 -1.27
CA LYS A 161 20.94 -1.98 -2.38
C LYS A 161 19.81 -2.03 -3.43
N VAL A 162 18.64 -2.58 -3.08
CA VAL A 162 17.48 -2.74 -3.99
C VAL A 162 16.35 -1.75 -3.66
N GLY A 163 16.43 -1.06 -2.52
CA GLY A 163 15.44 -0.06 -2.07
C GLY A 163 16.07 1.25 -1.55
N GLY A 164 15.32 1.98 -0.74
CA GLY A 164 15.71 3.25 -0.11
C GLY A 164 15.11 4.49 -0.79
N GLN A 165 14.49 4.32 -1.95
CA GLN A 165 13.91 5.43 -2.72
C GLN A 165 12.64 5.96 -2.08
N PHE A 166 11.80 5.07 -1.56
CA PHE A 166 10.54 5.45 -0.92
C PHE A 166 10.81 6.22 0.37
N ASN A 167 11.68 5.73 1.25
CA ASN A 167 12.03 6.44 2.48
C ASN A 167 12.71 7.77 2.19
N ARG A 168 13.58 7.86 1.17
CA ARG A 168 14.16 9.15 0.76
C ARG A 168 13.08 10.14 0.31
N ALA A 169 12.14 9.68 -0.52
CA ALA A 169 11.02 10.51 -0.97
C ALA A 169 10.11 10.94 0.19
N LEU A 170 9.85 10.05 1.15
CA LEU A 170 9.07 10.33 2.34
C LEU A 170 9.78 11.33 3.28
N CYS A 171 11.09 11.17 3.49
CA CYS A 171 11.90 12.14 4.22
C CYS A 171 11.87 13.53 3.57
N GLN A 172 12.05 13.59 2.26
CA GLN A 172 11.99 14.85 1.50
C GLN A 172 10.61 15.51 1.61
N ALA A 173 9.56 14.72 1.41
CA ALA A 173 8.17 15.15 1.55
C ALA A 173 7.88 15.77 2.93
N MET A 174 8.39 15.17 4.01
CA MET A 174 8.17 15.66 5.37
C MET A 174 9.10 16.81 5.76
N GLY A 175 10.36 16.79 5.31
CA GLY A 175 11.37 17.80 5.62
C GLY A 175 11.23 19.10 4.84
N GLU A 176 10.67 19.07 3.62
CA GLU A 176 10.31 20.27 2.86
C GLU A 176 9.15 21.05 3.51
N GLN A 177 8.40 20.41 4.41
CA GLN A 177 7.22 21.00 5.06
C GLN A 177 7.48 21.46 6.50
N ASN A 178 8.48 20.95 7.24
CA ASN A 178 8.72 21.31 8.65
C ASN A 178 10.16 21.03 9.15
N SER A 179 10.61 21.83 10.13
CA SER A 179 11.89 21.65 10.87
C SER A 179 11.89 20.49 11.89
N SER A 180 10.77 19.78 12.05
CA SER A 180 10.56 18.68 13.02
C SER A 180 10.36 17.31 12.36
N THR A 181 11.12 17.00 11.31
CA THR A 181 11.09 15.72 10.57
C THR A 181 11.05 14.49 11.49
N TRP A 182 11.78 14.52 12.60
CA TRP A 182 11.86 13.42 13.57
C TRP A 182 10.53 13.14 14.29
N GLU A 183 9.78 14.17 14.68
CA GLU A 183 8.49 14.01 15.37
C GLU A 183 7.41 13.39 14.46
N ASN A 184 7.46 13.69 13.15
CA ASN A 184 6.55 13.10 12.16
C ASN A 184 6.85 11.60 11.95
N PHE A 185 8.12 11.21 11.97
CA PHE A 185 8.53 9.79 11.93
C PHE A 185 8.09 9.03 13.18
N GLU A 186 8.25 9.60 14.38
CA GLU A 186 7.75 8.99 15.61
C GLU A 186 6.23 8.78 15.56
N ARG A 187 5.48 9.75 15.01
CA ARG A 187 4.02 9.60 14.79
C ARG A 187 3.69 8.48 13.81
N LEU A 188 4.40 8.37 12.68
CA LEU A 188 4.22 7.27 11.72
C LEU A 188 4.54 5.90 12.34
N ASN A 189 5.60 5.84 13.16
CA ASN A 189 6.04 4.62 13.82
C ASN A 189 5.07 4.18 14.93
N HIS A 190 4.38 5.12 15.59
CA HIS A 190 3.31 4.82 16.55
C HIS A 190 2.19 3.96 15.93
N PHE A 191 1.96 4.05 14.61
CA PHE A 191 0.93 3.28 13.91
C PHE A 191 1.39 1.90 13.44
N SER A 192 2.63 1.47 13.72
CA SER A 192 3.20 0.19 13.28
C SER A 192 2.64 -1.07 13.97
N LEU A 193 1.71 -0.92 14.92
CA LEU A 193 1.06 -2.04 15.60
C LEU A 193 0.27 -2.95 14.64
N PRO A 194 0.12 -4.26 14.94
CA PRO A 194 -0.31 -5.25 13.96
C PRO A 194 -1.70 -4.98 13.39
N LEU A 195 -1.85 -5.19 12.08
CA LEU A 195 -3.13 -5.14 11.34
C LEU A 195 -4.22 -6.11 11.86
N TYR A 196 -3.90 -6.94 12.86
CA TYR A 196 -4.75 -8.00 13.39
C TYR A 196 -5.12 -7.85 14.87
N GLN A 197 -4.78 -6.75 15.54
CA GLN A 197 -5.31 -6.50 16.89
C GLN A 197 -6.74 -5.96 16.79
N CYS A 198 -7.69 -6.86 16.52
CA CYS A 198 -9.02 -6.76 17.09
C CYS A 198 -8.95 -7.41 18.47
N GLY A 199 -8.91 -6.57 19.50
CA GLY A 199 -9.17 -6.92 20.89
C GLY A 199 -10.09 -5.86 21.45
#